data_AF-A0A0Q9SGC2-F1
#
_entry.id   AF-A0A0Q9SGC2-F1
#
_cell.length_a   1.000
_cell.length_b   1.000
_cell.length_c   1.000
_cell.angle_alpha   90.00
_cell.angle_beta   90.00
_cell.angle_gamma   90.00
#
_symmetry.space_group_name_H-M   'P 1'
#
loop_
_entity.id
_entity.type
_entity.pdbx_description
1 polymer ?
#
loop_
_entity_poly.entity_id
_entity_poly.type
_entity_poly.pdbx_seq_one_letter_code
_entity_poly.pdbx_strand_id
1 'polypeptide(L)'
;MHTTTTRAQDLIDLAHRHLAAAAAAARARTSDPVAGHTFAAQVELVAATLPPPSRPTDPIPPRAARLVHHLLAAITALDTIDPLDGPADLPLCAWHVHELARIARTQNDTTGTP
;
A
#
# COMPACT_ATOMS: atom_id res chain seq x y z
N MET A 1 -14.96 -19.72 16.70
CA MET A 1 -14.26 -19.45 15.42
C MET A 1 -14.58 -18.06 14.84
N HIS A 2 -14.95 -17.05 15.64
CA HIS A 2 -15.27 -15.70 15.12
C HIS A 2 -14.09 -14.70 15.19
N THR A 3 -12.98 -15.04 15.84
CA THR A 3 -11.90 -14.09 16.16
C THR A 3 -10.82 -13.96 15.09
N THR A 4 -10.62 -14.98 14.24
CA THR A 4 -9.56 -14.97 13.20
C THR A 4 -9.97 -14.15 11.98
N THR A 5 -11.23 -14.27 11.54
CA THR A 5 -11.80 -13.47 10.45
C THR A 5 -11.76 -11.97 10.75
N THR A 6 -12.02 -11.57 12.01
CA THR A 6 -11.94 -10.17 12.42
C THR A 6 -10.50 -9.63 12.33
N ARG A 7 -9.51 -10.44 12.73
CA ARG A 7 -8.10 -10.05 12.67
C ARG A 7 -7.59 -9.89 11.24
N ALA A 8 -7.96 -10.80 10.33
CA ALA A 8 -7.59 -10.70 8.93
C ALA A 8 -8.17 -9.44 8.28
N GLN A 9 -9.44 -9.13 8.58
CA GLN A 9 -10.08 -7.91 8.11
C GLN A 9 -9.43 -6.64 8.69
N ASP A 10 -9.07 -6.62 9.97
CA ASP A 10 -8.37 -5.48 10.58
C ASP A 10 -7.01 -5.20 9.91
N LEU A 11 -6.31 -6.26 9.48
CA LEU A 11 -5.04 -6.15 8.75
C LEU A 11 -5.25 -5.67 7.31
N ILE A 12 -6.33 -6.10 6.64
CA ILE A 12 -6.73 -5.58 5.32
C ILE A 12 -7.07 -4.08 5.42
N ASP A 13 -7.84 -3.68 6.43
CA ASP A 13 -8.17 -2.28 6.69
C ASP A 13 -6.91 -1.43 6.96
N LEU A 14 -5.93 -1.99 7.68
CA LEU A 14 -4.63 -1.36 7.90
C LEU A 14 -3.83 -1.22 6.59
N ALA A 15 -3.82 -2.24 5.74
CA ALA A 15 -3.18 -2.18 4.44
C ALA A 15 -3.80 -1.08 3.56
N HIS A 16 -5.13 -0.99 3.51
CA HIS A 16 -5.85 0.08 2.80
C HIS A 16 -5.45 1.48 3.28
N ARG A 17 -5.34 1.71 4.59
CA ARG A 17 -4.88 3.00 5.15
C ARG A 17 -3.49 3.37 4.66
N HIS A 18 -2.58 2.40 4.63
CA HIS A 18 -1.23 2.62 4.15
C HIS A 18 -1.15 2.81 2.63
N LEU A 19 -1.93 2.07 1.84
CA LEU A 19 -1.98 2.26 0.39
C LEU A 19 -2.57 3.63 0.02
N ALA A 20 -3.63 4.08 0.69
CA ALA A 20 -4.17 5.43 0.50
C ALA A 20 -3.13 6.52 0.83
N ALA A 21 -2.38 6.34 1.91
CA ALA A 21 -1.31 7.24 2.31
C ALA A 21 -0.12 7.24 1.32
N ALA A 22 0.21 6.07 0.76
CA ALA A 22 1.20 5.93 -0.30
C ALA A 22 0.76 6.64 -1.58
N ALA A 23 -0.49 6.48 -2.02
CA ALA A 23 -1.03 7.18 -3.18
C ALA A 23 -1.00 8.71 -2.98
N ALA A 24 -1.40 9.19 -1.80
CA ALA A 24 -1.31 10.61 -1.46
C ALA A 24 0.14 11.13 -1.47
N ALA A 25 1.08 10.37 -0.92
CA ALA A 25 2.50 10.72 -0.92
C ALA A 25 3.10 10.75 -2.35
N ALA A 26 2.67 9.83 -3.22
CA ALA A 26 3.09 9.81 -4.63
C ALA A 26 2.59 11.04 -5.39
N ARG A 27 1.33 11.44 -5.20
CA ARG A 27 0.77 12.68 -5.80
C ARG A 27 1.48 13.95 -5.31
N ALA A 28 1.94 13.95 -4.06
CA ALA A 28 2.62 15.10 -3.47
C ALA A 28 4.07 15.29 -3.99
N ARG A 29 4.60 14.38 -4.81
CA ARG A 29 5.93 14.53 -5.42
C ARG A 29 5.91 15.68 -6.44
N THR A 30 6.65 16.74 -6.16
CA THR A 30 6.72 17.93 -7.01
C THR A 30 7.74 17.83 -8.14
N SER A 31 8.73 16.93 -8.02
CA SER A 31 9.82 16.79 -8.99
C SER A 31 9.36 16.27 -10.35
N ASP A 32 8.33 15.42 -10.37
CA ASP A 32 7.68 14.92 -11.58
C ASP A 32 6.20 14.61 -11.25
N PRO A 33 5.31 15.60 -11.46
CA PRO A 33 3.89 15.46 -11.12
C PRO A 33 3.20 14.38 -11.95
N VAL A 34 3.58 14.18 -13.22
CA VAL A 34 2.94 13.18 -14.09
C VAL A 34 3.28 11.79 -13.59
N ALA A 35 4.57 11.49 -13.37
CA ALA A 35 4.98 10.21 -12.81
C ALA A 35 4.39 9.98 -11.41
N GLY A 36 4.30 11.03 -10.58
CA GLY A 36 3.65 10.97 -9.27
C GLY A 36 2.17 10.56 -9.34
N HIS A 37 1.40 11.15 -10.26
CA HIS A 37 0.00 10.78 -10.48
C HIS A 37 -0.16 9.37 -11.06
N THR A 38 0.68 8.99 -12.03
CA THR A 38 0.67 7.63 -12.60
C THR A 38 0.96 6.59 -11.53
N PHE A 39 1.97 6.81 -10.68
CA PHE A 39 2.29 5.90 -9.59
C PHE A 39 1.16 5.83 -8.55
N ALA A 40 0.55 6.97 -8.19
CA ALA A 40 -0.60 6.98 -7.29
C ALA A 40 -1.77 6.15 -7.83
N ALA A 41 -2.07 6.26 -9.13
CA ALA A 41 -3.10 5.45 -9.77
C ALA A 41 -2.79 3.95 -9.74
N GLN A 42 -1.52 3.55 -9.88
CA GLN A 42 -1.11 2.15 -9.73
C GLN A 42 -1.31 1.64 -8.29
N VAL A 43 -0.97 2.44 -7.28
CA VAL A 43 -1.22 2.10 -5.87
C VAL A 43 -2.71 1.91 -5.60
N GLU A 44 -3.56 2.81 -6.12
CA GLU A 44 -5.01 2.72 -5.96
C GLU A 44 -5.61 1.52 -6.68
N LEU A 45 -5.09 1.19 -7.87
CA LEU A 45 -5.51 0.00 -8.59
C LEU A 45 -5.19 -1.29 -7.80
N VAL A 46 -4.01 -1.38 -7.18
CA VAL A 46 -3.65 -2.51 -6.32
C VAL A 46 -4.49 -2.54 -5.05
N ALA A 47 -4.79 -1.38 -4.44
CA ALA A 47 -5.70 -1.33 -3.30
C ALA A 47 -7.10 -1.86 -3.66
N ALA A 48 -7.58 -1.56 -4.87
CA ALA A 48 -8.88 -2.02 -5.35
C ALA A 48 -8.97 -3.54 -5.59
N THR A 49 -7.85 -4.26 -5.64
CA THR A 49 -7.86 -5.74 -5.70
C THR A 49 -7.97 -6.39 -4.33
N LEU A 50 -7.75 -5.65 -3.24
CA LEU A 50 -7.97 -6.16 -1.89
C LEU A 50 -9.47 -6.21 -1.58
N PRO A 51 -9.91 -7.11 -0.67
CA PRO A 51 -11.27 -7.04 -0.13
C PRO A 51 -11.58 -5.62 0.35
N PRO A 52 -12.83 -5.15 0.18
CA PRO A 52 -13.20 -3.80 0.57
C PRO A 52 -12.96 -3.60 2.07
N PRO A 53 -12.52 -2.40 2.49
CA PRO A 53 -12.28 -2.14 3.90
C PRO A 53 -13.61 -2.19 4.67
N SER A 54 -13.58 -2.73 5.89
CA SER A 54 -14.79 -2.88 6.71
C SER A 54 -15.29 -1.55 7.27
N ARG A 55 -14.43 -0.52 7.25
CA ARG A 55 -14.69 0.83 7.74
C ARG A 55 -14.10 1.86 6.79
N PRO A 56 -14.64 3.10 6.77
CA PRO A 56 -13.99 4.20 6.08
C PRO A 56 -12.54 4.35 6.54
N THR A 57 -11.65 4.46 5.57
CA THR A 57 -10.21 4.58 5.79
C THR A 57 -9.88 5.99 6.26
N ASP A 58 -9.57 6.18 7.55
CA ASP A 58 -9.10 7.48 8.05
C ASP A 58 -7.80 7.88 7.35
N PRO A 59 -7.70 9.10 6.79
CA PRO A 59 -6.53 9.52 6.04
C PRO A 59 -5.31 9.70 6.96
N ILE A 60 -4.18 9.05 6.60
CA ILE A 60 -2.90 9.31 7.23
C ILE A 60 -2.30 10.59 6.62
N PRO A 61 -1.87 11.58 7.42
CA PRO A 61 -1.34 12.84 6.89
C PRO A 61 -0.05 12.61 6.07
N PRO A 62 0.03 13.19 4.85
CA PRO A 62 1.18 13.02 3.98
C PRO A 62 2.38 13.80 4.53
N ARG A 63 3.46 13.11 4.90
CA ARG A 63 4.79 13.72 5.09
C ARG A 63 5.72 13.23 3.98
N ALA A 64 6.51 14.14 3.41
CA ALA A 64 7.27 13.97 2.16
C ALA A 64 8.36 12.88 2.13
N ALA A 65 8.47 12.02 3.14
CA ALA A 65 9.42 10.89 3.20
C ALA A 65 8.74 9.53 3.45
N ARG A 66 7.44 9.40 3.17
CA ARG A 66 6.63 8.26 3.62
C ARG A 66 6.13 7.29 2.55
N LEU A 67 6.40 7.51 1.25
CA LEU A 67 5.90 6.62 0.19
C LEU A 67 6.32 5.16 0.40
N VAL A 68 7.64 4.91 0.38
CA VAL A 68 8.18 3.55 0.57
C VAL A 68 7.80 2.99 1.94
N HIS A 69 7.83 3.82 2.99
CA HIS A 69 7.43 3.42 4.34
C HIS A 69 5.98 2.91 4.39
N HIS A 70 5.05 3.61 3.75
CA HIS A 70 3.65 3.18 3.69
C HIS A 70 3.48 1.91 2.87
N LEU A 71 4.19 1.74 1.75
CA LEU A 71 4.16 0.49 1.00
C LEU A 71 4.68 -0.69 1.83
N LEU A 72 5.78 -0.52 2.57
CA LEU A 72 6.32 -1.56 3.46
C LEU A 72 5.38 -1.88 4.64
N ALA A 73 4.70 -0.87 5.19
CA ALA A 73 3.72 -1.08 6.25
C ALA A 73 2.48 -1.83 5.73
N ALA A 74 2.01 -1.53 4.52
CA ALA A 74 0.94 -2.29 3.86
C ALA A 74 1.37 -3.75 3.63
N ILE A 75 2.57 -3.97 3.10
CA ILE A 75 3.17 -5.32 2.95
C ILE A 75 3.17 -6.07 4.28
N THR A 76 3.68 -5.44 5.34
CA THR A 76 3.76 -6.06 6.67
C THR A 76 2.37 -6.48 7.16
N ALA A 77 1.35 -5.64 6.95
CA ALA A 77 -0.02 -5.98 7.34
C ALA A 77 -0.56 -7.19 6.55
N LEU A 78 -0.36 -7.22 5.22
CA LEU A 78 -0.82 -8.32 4.37
C LEU A 78 -0.06 -9.63 4.68
N ASP A 79 1.25 -9.58 4.84
CA ASP A 79 2.11 -10.74 5.14
C ASP A 79 1.89 -11.29 6.57
N THR A 80 1.21 -10.55 7.44
CA THR A 80 0.82 -11.00 8.79
C THR A 80 -0.44 -11.87 8.80
N ILE A 81 -1.24 -11.82 7.73
CA ILE A 81 -2.47 -12.61 7.63
C ILE A 81 -2.08 -14.06 7.34
N ASP A 82 -2.61 -15.00 8.13
CA ASP A 82 -2.43 -16.42 7.84
C ASP A 82 -3.05 -16.75 6.47
N PRO A 83 -2.37 -17.50 5.59
CA PRO A 83 -2.90 -17.84 4.27
C PRO A 83 -4.28 -18.52 4.29
N LEU A 84 -4.67 -19.16 5.40
CA LEU A 84 -5.97 -19.81 5.57
C LEU A 84 -7.05 -18.86 6.13
N ASP A 85 -6.66 -17.72 6.70
CA ASP A 85 -7.56 -16.71 7.26
C ASP A 85 -7.86 -15.56 6.27
N GLY A 86 -7.07 -15.43 5.20
CA GLY A 86 -7.19 -14.40 4.17
C GLY A 86 -7.98 -14.84 2.93
N PRO A 87 -8.25 -13.91 1.99
CA PRO A 87 -8.83 -14.26 0.70
C PRO A 87 -7.82 -15.06 -0.15
N ALA A 88 -8.32 -15.89 -1.06
CA ALA A 88 -7.48 -16.82 -1.84
C ALA A 88 -6.43 -16.13 -2.73
N ASP A 89 -6.69 -14.87 -3.13
CA ASP A 89 -5.83 -14.02 -3.93
C ASP A 89 -4.93 -13.09 -3.11
N LEU A 90 -4.93 -13.20 -1.78
CA LEU A 90 -4.09 -12.39 -0.89
C LEU A 90 -2.60 -12.44 -1.26
N PRO A 91 -1.98 -13.61 -1.56
CA PRO A 91 -0.56 -13.66 -1.91
C PRO A 91 -0.24 -12.89 -3.19
N LEU A 92 -1.16 -12.91 -4.17
CA LEU A 92 -1.02 -12.17 -5.42
C LEU A 92 -1.13 -10.66 -5.16
N CYS A 93 -2.08 -10.24 -4.34
CA CYS A 93 -2.22 -8.84 -3.95
C CYS A 93 -0.98 -8.34 -3.20
N ALA A 94 -0.47 -9.10 -2.23
CA ALA A 94 0.74 -8.77 -1.50
C ALA A 94 1.95 -8.64 -2.44
N TRP A 95 2.09 -9.56 -3.41
CA TRP A 95 3.14 -9.50 -4.43
C TRP A 95 3.10 -8.20 -5.25
N HIS A 96 1.91 -7.72 -5.65
CA HIS A 96 1.78 -6.43 -6.34
C HIS A 96 2.28 -5.25 -5.48
N VAL A 97 1.99 -5.25 -4.17
CA VAL A 97 2.48 -4.19 -3.27
C VAL A 97 4.00 -4.27 -3.10
N HIS A 98 4.58 -5.47 -3.01
CA HIS A 98 6.03 -5.67 -3.02
C HIS A 98 6.68 -5.08 -4.27
N GLU A 99 6.08 -5.28 -5.44
CA GLU A 99 6.58 -4.76 -6.70
C GLU A 99 6.52 -3.22 -6.76
N LEU A 100 5.43 -2.62 -6.28
CA LEU A 100 5.35 -1.16 -6.12
C LEU A 100 6.44 -0.62 -5.18
N ALA A 101 6.71 -1.30 -4.06
CA ALA A 101 7.77 -0.91 -3.14
C ALA A 101 9.17 -1.05 -3.75
N ARG A 102 9.38 -2.03 -4.63
CA ARG A 102 10.62 -2.19 -5.40
C ARG A 102 10.80 -1.01 -6.38
N ILE A 103 9.78 -0.71 -7.18
CA ILE A 103 9.80 0.40 -8.15
C ILE A 103 10.05 1.74 -7.44
N ALA A 104 9.34 2.01 -6.34
CA ALA A 104 9.49 3.25 -5.57
C ALA A 104 10.91 3.43 -5.00
N ARG A 105 11.57 2.34 -4.58
CA ARG A 105 12.97 2.37 -4.14
C ARG A 105 13.91 2.71 -5.29
N THR A 106 13.78 2.02 -6.42
CA THR A 106 14.62 2.27 -7.61
C THR A 106 14.52 3.72 -8.10
N GLN A 107 13.33 4.32 -8.04
CA GLN A 107 13.11 5.73 -8.42
C GLN A 107 13.74 6.73 -7.46
N ASN A 108 13.85 6.40 -6.17
CA ASN A 108 14.53 7.23 -5.18
C ASN A 108 16.05 7.15 -5.35
N ASP A 109 16.59 5.97 -5.68
CA ASP A 109 18.03 5.79 -5.90
C ASP A 109 18.52 6.54 -7.15
N THR A 110 17.69 6.67 -8.18
CA THR A 110 18.02 7.38 -9.42
C THR A 110 17.97 8.90 -9.31
N THR A 111 17.26 9.45 -8.32
CA THR A 111 17.18 10.90 -8.07
C THR A 111 18.30 11.43 -7.18
N GLY A 112 19.15 10.55 -6.64
CA GLY A 112 20.28 10.88 -5.75
C GLY A 112 21.65 11.00 -6.42
N THR A 113 21.72 11.40 -7.70
CA THR A 113 23.01 11.64 -8.37
C THR A 113 23.35 13.15 -8.29
N PRO A 114 24.52 13.53 -7.73
CA PRO A 114 24.93 14.93 -7.53
C PRO A 114 25.16 15.72 -8.82
#